data_AF-A0A2H3P464-F1
#
_entry.id   AF-A0A2H3P464-F1
#
_cell.length_a   1.000
_cell.length_b   1.000
_cell.length_c   1.000
_cell.angle_alpha   90.00
_cell.angle_beta   90.00
_cell.angle_gamma   90.00
#
_symmetry.space_group_name_H-M   'P 1'
#
loop_
_entity.id
_entity.type
_entity.pdbx_description
1 polymer ?
#
loop_
_entity_poly.entity_id
_entity_poly.type
_entity_poly.pdbx_seq_one_letter_code
_entity_poly.pdbx_strand_id
1 'polypeptide(L)'
;MAWIETIDEDDASDSLRAVYDRVASSRGKVANILKVHSLRPDTLQAHHDLYRELLFARTDLSRAERELIAVVVSDANDCAYCVEHHRAALNAYWDNDRIDAVLQGEAKDVLSEREQALATYARVLTTAPGAVTEDNIAALRDKGLSDTAILDTAMVTSYFNFVNRMALGLGVNFTPEEVEGYAY
;
A
#
# COMPACT_ATOMS: atom_id res chain seq x y z
N MET A 1 4.76 -6.17 16.24
CA MET A 1 4.07 -5.79 17.50
C MET A 1 3.41 -4.42 17.33
N ALA A 2 2.34 -4.15 18.08
CA ALA A 2 1.55 -2.92 18.09
C ALA A 2 1.31 -2.46 19.56
N TRP A 3 0.77 -1.26 19.77
CA TRP A 3 0.48 -0.68 21.10
C TRP A 3 -0.88 -1.08 21.69
N ILE A 4 -1.67 -1.84 20.94
CA ILE A 4 -2.97 -2.36 21.37
C ILE A 4 -2.93 -3.88 21.46
N GLU A 5 -3.94 -4.45 22.13
CA GLU A 5 -4.17 -5.88 22.10
C GLU A 5 -4.41 -6.37 20.67
N THR A 6 -3.79 -7.50 20.34
CA THR A 6 -4.01 -8.24 19.10
C THR A 6 -4.17 -9.72 19.42
N ILE A 7 -5.06 -10.40 18.72
CA ILE A 7 -5.29 -11.84 18.88
C ILE A 7 -4.45 -12.59 17.86
N ASP A 8 -3.53 -13.42 18.34
CA ASP A 8 -2.70 -14.28 17.48
C ASP A 8 -3.50 -15.45 16.89
N GLU A 9 -2.93 -16.12 15.89
CA GLU A 9 -3.57 -17.21 15.15
C GLU A 9 -3.93 -18.40 16.05
N ASP A 10 -3.11 -18.68 17.06
CA ASP A 10 -3.36 -19.78 18.01
C ASP A 10 -4.57 -19.48 18.92
N ASP A 11 -4.77 -18.22 19.30
CA ASP A 11 -5.85 -17.77 20.20
C ASP A 11 -7.11 -17.31 19.46
N ALA A 12 -7.12 -17.39 18.13
CA ALA A 12 -8.23 -16.92 17.30
C ALA A 12 -9.51 -17.74 17.53
N SER A 13 -10.63 -17.03 17.76
CA SER A 13 -11.97 -17.61 17.65
C SER A 13 -12.21 -18.16 16.24
N ASP A 14 -13.19 -19.06 16.08
CA ASP A 14 -13.52 -19.64 14.76
C ASP A 14 -13.75 -18.59 13.67
N SER A 15 -14.44 -17.49 14.02
CA SER A 15 -14.70 -16.39 13.09
C SER A 15 -13.43 -15.65 12.65
N LEU A 16 -12.50 -15.39 13.57
CA LEU A 16 -11.23 -14.73 13.26
C LEU A 16 -10.29 -15.67 12.50
N ARG A 17 -10.24 -16.95 12.91
CA ARG A 17 -9.43 -17.98 12.28
C ARG A 17 -9.80 -18.16 10.81
N ALA A 18 -11.09 -18.18 10.49
CA ALA A 18 -11.56 -18.25 9.10
C ALA A 18 -11.06 -17.09 8.24
N VAL A 19 -10.95 -15.88 8.81
CA VAL A 19 -10.41 -14.72 8.08
C VAL A 19 -8.88 -14.82 7.96
N TYR A 20 -8.17 -15.24 9.01
CA TYR A 20 -6.72 -15.48 8.95
C TYR A 20 -6.35 -16.53 7.91
N ASP A 21 -7.08 -17.65 7.85
CA ASP A 21 -6.85 -18.70 6.85
C ASP A 21 -7.04 -18.16 5.43
N ARG A 22 -8.06 -17.32 5.21
CA ARG A 22 -8.28 -16.66 3.91
C ARG A 22 -7.13 -15.71 3.56
N VAL A 23 -6.68 -14.90 4.51
CA VAL A 23 -5.52 -14.00 4.31
C VAL A 23 -4.29 -14.83 3.95
N ALA A 24 -3.94 -15.83 4.78
CA ALA A 24 -2.77 -16.68 4.61
C ALA A 24 -2.80 -17.46 3.30
N SER A 25 -3.95 -18.00 2.88
CA SER A 25 -4.07 -18.69 1.58
C SER A 25 -3.77 -17.79 0.38
N SER A 26 -3.98 -16.48 0.50
CA SER A 26 -3.72 -15.51 -0.58
C SER A 26 -2.34 -14.85 -0.53
N ARG A 27 -1.72 -14.78 0.65
CA ARG A 27 -0.49 -14.01 0.90
C ARG A 27 0.65 -14.82 1.51
N GLY A 28 0.44 -16.09 1.84
CA GLY A 28 1.38 -16.98 2.52
C GLY A 28 1.33 -16.86 4.05
N LYS A 29 1.05 -15.67 4.59
CA LYS A 29 0.94 -15.41 6.04
C LYS A 29 0.09 -14.18 6.34
N VAL A 30 -0.23 -13.96 7.61
CA VAL A 30 -0.97 -12.79 8.09
C VAL A 30 0.01 -11.68 8.52
N ALA A 31 0.01 -10.57 7.80
CA ALA A 31 0.86 -9.42 8.12
C ALA A 31 0.45 -8.73 9.43
N ASN A 32 1.41 -8.10 10.12
CA ASN A 32 1.13 -7.38 11.37
C ASN A 32 0.08 -6.28 11.19
N ILE A 33 0.04 -5.63 10.03
CA ILE A 33 -0.98 -4.62 9.70
C ILE A 33 -2.40 -5.19 9.63
N LEU A 34 -2.57 -6.48 9.33
CA LEU A 34 -3.88 -7.13 9.41
C LEU A 34 -4.16 -7.61 10.84
N LYS A 35 -3.15 -8.09 11.57
CA LYS A 35 -3.30 -8.52 12.98
C LYS A 35 -3.81 -7.40 13.90
N VAL A 36 -3.52 -6.13 13.62
CA VAL A 36 -4.10 -5.01 14.40
C VAL A 36 -5.61 -4.83 14.25
N HIS A 37 -6.24 -5.48 13.25
CA HIS A 37 -7.70 -5.51 13.10
C HIS A 37 -8.36 -6.71 13.81
N SER A 38 -7.58 -7.58 14.47
CA SER A 38 -8.03 -8.87 15.01
C SER A 38 -9.18 -8.79 16.01
N LEU A 39 -9.30 -7.68 16.75
CA LEU A 39 -10.42 -7.42 17.67
C LEU A 39 -11.77 -7.24 16.95
N ARG A 40 -11.77 -7.06 15.63
CA ARG A 40 -12.98 -6.87 14.80
C ARG A 40 -12.87 -7.66 13.49
N PRO A 41 -13.11 -8.98 13.51
CA PRO A 41 -12.93 -9.88 12.35
C PRO A 41 -13.64 -9.41 11.07
N ASP A 42 -14.88 -8.90 11.19
CA ASP A 42 -15.63 -8.41 10.03
C ASP A 42 -14.94 -7.22 9.34
N THR A 43 -14.34 -6.32 10.13
CA THR A 43 -13.58 -5.19 9.56
C THR A 43 -12.24 -5.62 8.99
N LEU A 44 -11.62 -6.67 9.56
CA LEU A 44 -10.40 -7.27 9.02
C LEU A 44 -10.67 -7.88 7.65
N GLN A 45 -11.78 -8.63 7.51
CA GLN A 45 -12.20 -9.22 6.23
C GLN A 45 -12.47 -8.13 5.19
N ALA A 46 -13.26 -7.11 5.55
CA ALA A 46 -13.56 -6.01 4.62
C ALA A 46 -12.30 -5.24 4.19
N HIS A 47 -11.36 -5.01 5.11
CA HIS A 47 -10.06 -4.42 4.78
C HIS A 47 -9.29 -5.32 3.82
N HIS A 48 -9.17 -6.63 4.10
CA HIS A 48 -8.48 -7.57 3.22
C HIS A 48 -9.09 -7.62 1.82
N ASP A 49 -10.42 -7.62 1.70
CA ASP A 49 -11.10 -7.62 0.40
C ASP A 49 -10.79 -6.35 -0.39
N LEU A 50 -10.83 -5.18 0.25
CA LEU A 50 -10.45 -3.92 -0.39
C LEU A 50 -8.98 -3.91 -0.82
N TYR A 51 -8.07 -4.38 0.04
CA TYR A 51 -6.65 -4.53 -0.29
C TYR A 51 -6.45 -5.42 -1.53
N ARG A 52 -7.14 -6.57 -1.58
CA ARG A 52 -7.07 -7.51 -2.69
C ARG A 52 -7.52 -6.88 -3.99
N GLU A 53 -8.64 -6.15 -3.96
CA GLU A 53 -9.16 -5.48 -5.15
C GLU A 53 -8.18 -4.40 -5.64
N LEU A 54 -7.78 -3.49 -4.76
CA LEU A 54 -6.92 -2.36 -5.14
C LEU A 54 -5.57 -2.82 -5.68
N LEU A 55 -4.93 -3.79 -5.03
CA LEU A 55 -3.56 -4.16 -5.35
C LEU A 55 -3.48 -5.31 -6.37
N PHE A 56 -4.41 -6.27 -6.38
CA PHE A 56 -4.27 -7.50 -7.19
C PHE A 56 -5.29 -7.64 -8.32
N ALA A 57 -6.36 -6.84 -8.36
CA ALA A 57 -7.30 -6.90 -9.48
C ALA A 57 -6.62 -6.47 -10.79
N ARG A 58 -7.17 -6.95 -11.91
CA ARG A 58 -6.76 -6.49 -13.24
C ARG A 58 -7.41 -5.13 -13.49
N THR A 59 -6.59 -4.10 -13.63
CA THR A 59 -7.04 -2.74 -13.94
C THR A 59 -6.09 -2.10 -14.95
N ASP A 60 -6.36 -0.84 -15.31
CA ASP A 60 -5.51 -0.04 -16.19
C ASP A 60 -4.20 0.41 -15.52
N LEU A 61 -4.02 0.13 -14.23
CA LEU A 61 -2.75 0.24 -13.52
C LEU A 61 -2.08 -1.13 -13.37
N SER A 62 -0.80 -1.19 -13.75
CA SER A 62 0.05 -2.34 -13.48
C SER A 62 0.23 -2.55 -11.97
N ARG A 63 0.70 -3.73 -11.59
CA ARG A 63 1.03 -3.99 -10.19
C ARG A 63 2.17 -3.09 -9.71
N ALA A 64 3.20 -2.91 -10.53
CA ALA A 64 4.33 -2.04 -10.21
C ALA A 64 3.92 -0.58 -9.99
N GLU A 65 3.01 -0.02 -10.78
CA GLU A 65 2.50 1.34 -10.59
C GLU A 65 1.74 1.50 -9.26
N ARG A 66 0.93 0.50 -8.89
CA ARG A 66 0.21 0.52 -7.61
C ARG A 66 1.15 0.43 -6.42
N GLU A 67 2.20 -0.38 -6.51
CA GLU A 67 3.24 -0.46 -5.48
C GLU A 67 4.12 0.80 -5.44
N LEU A 68 4.41 1.44 -6.58
CA LEU A 68 5.06 2.74 -6.62
C LEU A 68 4.25 3.79 -5.84
N ILE A 69 2.93 3.86 -6.08
CA ILE A 69 2.04 4.76 -5.32
C ILE A 69 2.11 4.43 -3.82
N ALA A 70 2.07 3.14 -3.45
CA ALA A 70 2.18 2.69 -2.06
C ALA A 70 3.46 3.18 -1.37
N VAL A 71 4.61 3.02 -2.05
CA VAL A 71 5.92 3.46 -1.57
C VAL A 71 5.97 4.98 -1.43
N VAL A 72 5.53 5.73 -2.45
CA VAL A 72 5.55 7.21 -2.43
C VAL A 72 4.67 7.79 -1.32
N VAL A 73 3.47 7.22 -1.11
CA VAL A 73 2.55 7.65 -0.06
C VAL A 73 3.11 7.33 1.33
N SER A 74 3.69 6.13 1.47
CA SER A 74 4.27 5.68 2.73
C SER A 74 5.50 6.48 3.13
N ASP A 75 6.36 6.81 2.16
CA ASP A 75 7.49 7.72 2.33
C ASP A 75 7.04 9.12 2.73
N ALA A 76 6.04 9.69 2.03
CA ALA A 76 5.51 11.02 2.35
C ALA A 76 4.85 11.11 3.74
N ASN A 77 4.45 9.98 4.32
CA ASN A 77 3.88 9.87 5.67
C ASN A 77 4.89 9.39 6.73
N ASP A 78 6.17 9.20 6.38
CA ASP A 78 7.20 8.62 7.26
C ASP A 78 6.82 7.23 7.84
N CYS A 79 6.04 6.40 7.11
CA CYS A 79 5.68 5.05 7.55
C CYS A 79 6.75 4.01 7.16
N ALA A 80 7.76 3.81 8.01
CA ALA A 80 8.82 2.82 7.78
C ALA A 80 8.30 1.39 7.55
N TYR A 81 7.32 0.94 8.34
CA TYR A 81 6.68 -0.38 8.16
C TYR A 81 6.12 -0.55 6.75
N CYS A 82 5.41 0.48 6.28
CA CYS A 82 4.73 0.45 5.00
C CYS A 82 5.73 0.57 3.84
N VAL A 83 6.75 1.42 3.98
CA VAL A 83 7.84 1.52 2.99
C VAL A 83 8.52 0.16 2.80
N GLU A 84 8.89 -0.53 3.89
CA GLU A 84 9.60 -1.80 3.79
C GLU A 84 8.77 -2.89 3.10
N HIS A 85 7.51 -3.06 3.50
CA HIS A 85 6.60 -4.06 2.87
C HIS A 85 6.38 -3.80 1.38
N HIS A 86 6.15 -2.54 1.01
CA HIS A 86 5.80 -2.20 -0.36
C HIS A 86 7.04 -2.05 -1.25
N ARG A 87 8.21 -1.74 -0.67
CA ARG A 87 9.51 -1.89 -1.34
C ARG A 87 9.75 -3.35 -1.71
N ALA A 88 9.58 -4.28 -0.77
CA ALA A 88 9.77 -5.70 -1.03
C ALA A 88 8.83 -6.21 -2.15
N ALA A 89 7.58 -5.73 -2.17
CA ALA A 89 6.63 -6.02 -3.24
C ALA A 89 7.05 -5.45 -4.60
N LEU A 90 7.49 -4.18 -4.63
CA LEU A 90 7.90 -3.50 -5.86
C LEU A 90 9.18 -4.11 -6.45
N ASN A 91 10.06 -4.67 -5.61
CA ASN A 91 11.28 -5.37 -6.03
C ASN A 91 11.00 -6.64 -6.85
N ALA A 92 9.75 -7.14 -6.88
CA ALA A 92 9.35 -8.20 -7.82
C ALA A 92 9.31 -7.71 -9.28
N TYR A 93 9.31 -6.40 -9.51
CA TYR A 93 9.19 -5.78 -10.83
C TYR A 93 10.39 -4.88 -11.17
N TRP A 94 10.98 -4.23 -10.17
CA TRP A 94 12.08 -3.27 -10.29
C TRP A 94 13.29 -3.74 -9.50
N ASP A 95 14.48 -3.24 -9.82
CA ASP A 95 15.64 -3.40 -8.94
C ASP A 95 15.59 -2.44 -7.74
N ASN A 96 16.35 -2.76 -6.70
CA ASN A 96 16.42 -1.97 -5.48
C ASN A 96 16.98 -0.55 -5.71
N ASP A 97 17.96 -0.40 -6.61
CA ASP A 97 18.60 0.89 -6.89
C ASP A 97 17.59 1.90 -7.46
N ARG A 98 16.70 1.44 -8.33
CA ARG A 98 15.59 2.24 -8.87
C ARG A 98 14.61 2.67 -7.79
N ILE A 99 14.28 1.79 -6.85
CA ILE A 99 13.37 2.10 -5.74
C ILE A 99 14.03 3.09 -4.75
N ASP A 100 15.32 2.90 -4.48
CA ASP A 100 16.12 3.80 -3.63
C ASP A 100 16.18 5.22 -4.20
N ALA A 101 16.40 5.35 -5.51
CA ALA A 101 16.38 6.65 -6.18
C ALA A 101 15.03 7.37 -5.99
N VAL A 102 13.90 6.64 -5.99
CA VAL A 102 12.58 7.24 -5.70
C VAL A 102 12.50 7.76 -4.27
N LEU A 103 12.92 6.96 -3.29
CA LEU A 103 12.90 7.30 -1.86
C LEU A 103 13.86 8.45 -1.51
N GLN A 104 14.95 8.59 -2.25
CA GLN A 104 15.94 9.66 -2.06
C GLN A 104 15.57 10.97 -2.78
N GLY A 105 14.44 11.00 -3.51
CA GLY A 105 14.01 12.17 -4.28
C GLY A 105 14.72 12.34 -5.63
N GLU A 106 15.44 11.31 -6.08
CA GLU A 106 16.16 11.24 -7.36
C GLU A 106 15.31 10.53 -8.45
N ALA A 107 13.99 10.53 -8.28
CA ALA A 107 13.04 9.78 -9.09
C ALA A 107 13.00 10.19 -10.58
N LYS A 108 13.43 11.41 -10.92
CA LYS A 108 13.22 12.01 -12.25
C LYS A 108 13.86 11.22 -13.39
N ASP A 109 15.05 10.68 -13.17
CA ASP A 109 15.82 10.00 -14.22
C ASP A 109 15.54 8.49 -14.27
N VAL A 110 14.83 7.96 -13.27
CA VAL A 110 14.52 6.51 -13.15
C VAL A 110 13.04 6.18 -13.37
N LEU A 111 12.17 7.19 -13.42
CA LEU A 111 10.74 7.02 -13.69
C LEU A 111 10.39 7.52 -15.09
N SER A 112 9.53 6.78 -15.78
CA SER A 112 8.83 7.26 -16.98
C SER A 112 7.93 8.46 -16.64
N GLU A 113 7.56 9.25 -17.65
CA GLU A 113 6.68 10.41 -17.43
C GLU A 113 5.32 10.02 -16.80
N ARG A 114 4.83 8.82 -17.10
CA ARG A 114 3.60 8.27 -16.52
C ARG A 114 3.76 7.96 -15.04
N GLU A 115 4.84 7.27 -14.66
CA GLU A 115 5.16 6.97 -13.26
C GLU A 115 5.43 8.25 -12.45
N GLN A 116 6.08 9.25 -13.06
CA GLN A 116 6.28 10.56 -12.42
C GLN A 116 4.96 11.28 -12.15
N ALA A 117 4.00 11.23 -13.09
CA ALA A 117 2.69 11.83 -12.90
C ALA A 117 1.90 11.14 -11.77
N LEU A 118 1.95 9.81 -11.71
CA LEU A 118 1.37 9.01 -10.62
C LEU A 118 1.98 9.38 -9.26
N ALA A 119 3.31 9.37 -9.15
CA ALA A 119 4.02 9.71 -7.92
C ALA A 119 3.75 11.15 -7.47
N THR A 120 3.73 12.10 -8.41
CA THR A 120 3.43 13.51 -8.12
C THR A 120 2.01 13.67 -7.58
N TYR A 121 1.02 13.10 -8.27
CA TYR A 121 -0.37 13.13 -7.82
C TYR A 121 -0.53 12.49 -6.43
N ALA A 122 0.04 11.30 -6.22
CA ALA A 122 -0.04 10.59 -4.96
C ALA A 122 0.57 11.38 -3.79
N ARG A 123 1.73 12.03 -4.01
CA ARG A 123 2.37 12.87 -3.01
C ARG A 123 1.55 14.12 -2.69
N VAL A 124 1.01 14.81 -3.69
CA VAL A 124 0.14 16.00 -3.48
C VAL A 124 -1.12 15.62 -2.72
N LEU A 125 -1.82 14.56 -3.13
CA LEU A 125 -3.04 14.12 -2.45
C LEU A 125 -2.76 13.67 -1.00
N THR A 126 -1.55 13.19 -0.72
CA THR A 126 -1.14 12.79 0.63
C THR A 126 -0.81 13.98 1.53
N THR A 127 0.02 14.92 1.05
CA THR A 127 0.55 16.01 1.90
C THR A 127 -0.30 17.27 1.89
N ALA A 128 -1.07 17.50 0.81
CA ALA A 128 -1.90 18.68 0.62
C ALA A 128 -3.18 18.35 -0.16
N PRO A 129 -4.07 17.47 0.34
CA PRO A 129 -5.28 17.04 -0.38
C PRO A 129 -6.19 18.21 -0.81
N GLY A 130 -6.26 19.28 -0.01
CA GLY A 130 -7.03 20.49 -0.36
C GLY A 130 -6.43 21.34 -1.47
N ALA A 131 -5.20 21.05 -1.91
CA ALA A 131 -4.53 21.71 -3.03
C ALA A 131 -4.66 20.94 -4.35
N VAL A 132 -5.32 19.77 -4.35
CA VAL A 132 -5.62 19.04 -5.59
C VAL A 132 -6.62 19.83 -6.42
N THR A 133 -6.33 19.97 -7.70
CA THR A 133 -7.13 20.72 -8.68
C THR A 133 -7.43 19.86 -9.92
N GLU A 134 -8.27 20.38 -10.82
CA GLU A 134 -8.53 19.73 -12.12
C GLU A 134 -7.25 19.58 -12.96
N ASP A 135 -6.27 20.49 -12.82
CA ASP A 135 -4.99 20.41 -13.53
C ASP A 135 -4.20 19.15 -13.13
N ASN A 136 -4.30 18.71 -11.88
CA ASN A 136 -3.67 17.46 -11.45
C ASN A 136 -4.28 16.25 -12.17
N ILE A 137 -5.59 16.27 -12.43
CA ILE A 137 -6.29 15.23 -13.16
C ILE A 137 -5.96 15.29 -14.66
N ALA A 138 -5.92 16.50 -15.23
CA ALA A 138 -5.50 16.70 -16.61
C ALA A 138 -4.07 16.19 -16.86
N ALA A 139 -3.14 16.46 -15.94
CA ALA A 139 -1.76 15.96 -16.04
C ALA A 139 -1.67 14.42 -16.09
N LEU A 140 -2.55 13.70 -15.38
CA LEU A 140 -2.62 12.23 -15.49
C LEU A 140 -3.17 11.80 -16.86
N ARG A 141 -4.24 12.46 -17.35
CA ARG A 141 -4.81 12.18 -18.67
C ARG A 141 -3.80 12.41 -19.80
N ASP A 142 -2.99 13.45 -19.71
CA ASP A 142 -1.93 13.76 -20.68
C ASP A 142 -0.86 12.66 -20.76
N LYS A 143 -0.75 11.82 -19.73
CA LYS A 143 0.11 10.62 -19.70
C LYS A 143 -0.63 9.33 -20.06
N GLY A 144 -1.80 9.45 -20.68
CA GLY A 144 -2.60 8.35 -21.19
C GLY A 144 -3.29 7.53 -20.11
N LEU A 145 -3.54 8.10 -18.92
CA LEU A 145 -4.39 7.44 -17.93
C LEU A 145 -5.87 7.62 -18.29
N SER A 146 -6.61 6.51 -18.27
CA SER A 146 -8.07 6.50 -18.34
C SER A 146 -8.67 7.06 -17.03
N ASP A 147 -9.95 7.45 -17.05
CA ASP A 147 -10.64 7.87 -15.82
C ASP A 147 -10.69 6.71 -14.79
N THR A 148 -10.72 5.46 -15.24
CA THR A 148 -10.60 4.27 -14.36
C THR A 148 -9.21 4.21 -13.71
N ALA A 149 -8.13 4.40 -14.45
CA ALA A 149 -6.77 4.44 -13.90
C ALA A 149 -6.58 5.61 -12.91
N ILE A 150 -7.21 6.75 -13.18
CA ILE A 150 -7.19 7.92 -12.29
C ILE A 150 -7.95 7.63 -11.00
N LEU A 151 -9.13 7.00 -11.08
CA LEU A 151 -9.88 6.55 -9.91
C LEU A 151 -9.04 5.58 -9.07
N ASP A 152 -8.44 4.56 -9.70
CA ASP A 152 -7.57 3.61 -9.01
C ASP A 152 -6.39 4.31 -8.34
N THR A 153 -5.77 5.28 -9.01
CA THR A 153 -4.66 6.06 -8.44
C THR A 153 -5.09 6.78 -7.16
N ALA A 154 -6.26 7.42 -7.18
CA ALA A 154 -6.83 8.10 -6.02
C ALA A 154 -7.21 7.11 -4.91
N MET A 155 -7.81 5.97 -5.26
CA MET A 155 -8.20 4.93 -4.30
C MET A 155 -6.99 4.29 -3.62
N VAL A 156 -5.96 3.91 -4.39
CA VAL A 156 -4.71 3.36 -3.85
C VAL A 156 -4.01 4.38 -2.97
N THR A 157 -3.92 5.64 -3.41
CA THR A 157 -3.34 6.73 -2.60
C THR A 157 -4.08 6.92 -1.27
N SER A 158 -5.42 6.96 -1.32
CA SER A 158 -6.26 7.14 -0.14
C SER A 158 -6.20 5.92 0.80
N TYR A 159 -6.15 4.72 0.23
CA TYR A 159 -6.01 3.48 0.96
C TYR A 159 -4.67 3.43 1.72
N PHE A 160 -3.55 3.78 1.09
CA PHE A 160 -2.27 3.83 1.81
C PHE A 160 -2.23 4.92 2.86
N ASN A 161 -2.91 6.03 2.63
CA ASN A 161 -3.15 7.02 3.68
C ASN A 161 -3.90 6.43 4.89
N PHE A 162 -4.92 5.59 4.68
CA PHE A 162 -5.59 4.86 5.77
C PHE A 162 -4.64 3.87 6.46
N VAL A 163 -3.95 3.02 5.69
CA VAL A 163 -3.03 2.00 6.21
C VAL A 163 -1.87 2.60 6.99
N ASN A 164 -1.24 3.66 6.47
CA ASN A 164 -0.15 4.36 7.16
C ASN A 164 -0.62 4.93 8.51
N ARG A 165 -1.84 5.51 8.58
CA ARG A 165 -2.42 6.01 9.83
C ARG A 165 -2.69 4.89 10.83
N MET A 166 -3.15 3.72 10.37
CA MET A 166 -3.31 2.54 11.22
C MET A 166 -1.97 2.06 11.76
N ALA A 167 -0.94 1.96 10.89
CA ALA A 167 0.39 1.51 11.26
C ALA A 167 1.04 2.47 12.28
N LEU A 168 1.10 3.76 11.96
CA LEU A 168 1.72 4.78 12.80
C LEU A 168 0.93 5.04 14.09
N GLY A 169 -0.39 5.14 14.00
CA GLY A 169 -1.26 5.46 15.13
C GLY A 169 -1.37 4.34 16.17
N LEU A 170 -1.15 3.09 15.76
CA LEU A 170 -1.16 1.92 16.64
C LEU A 170 0.23 1.33 16.87
N GLY A 171 1.30 1.95 16.38
CA GLY A 171 2.67 1.50 16.61
C GLY A 171 3.02 0.16 15.99
N VAL A 172 2.46 -0.16 14.82
CA VAL A 172 2.75 -1.39 14.10
C VAL A 172 4.19 -1.39 13.65
N ASN A 173 4.94 -2.37 14.11
CA ASN A 173 6.34 -2.55 13.77
C ASN A 173 6.62 -3.92 13.13
N PHE A 174 7.73 -4.01 12.40
CA PHE A 174 8.19 -5.21 11.71
C PHE A 174 9.52 -5.73 12.29
N THR A 175 9.82 -6.99 12.01
CA THR A 175 11.16 -7.56 12.10
C THR A 175 11.59 -7.96 10.68
N PRO A 176 12.89 -8.19 10.42
CA PRO A 176 13.34 -8.71 9.13
C PRO A 176 12.58 -9.97 8.68
N GLU A 177 12.30 -10.91 9.60
CA GLU A 177 11.53 -12.11 9.26
C GLU A 177 10.05 -11.80 8.93
N GLU A 178 9.50 -10.72 9.49
CA GLU A 178 8.11 -10.33 9.25
C GLU A 178 7.87 -9.76 7.85
N VAL A 179 8.87 -9.12 7.23
CA VAL A 179 8.75 -8.52 5.89
C VAL A 179 9.01 -9.52 4.75
N GLU A 180 9.53 -10.71 5.06
CA GLU A 180 9.88 -11.75 4.09
C GLU A 180 8.76 -12.79 3.86
N GLY A 181 8.81 -13.57 2.78
CA GLY A 181 7.97 -14.76 2.61
C GLY A 181 6.50 -14.51 2.24
N TYR A 182 6.14 -13.30 1.82
CA TYR A 182 4.83 -13.02 1.23
C TYR A 182 4.74 -13.49 -0.22
N ALA A 183 3.55 -13.93 -0.63
CA ALA A 183 3.21 -14.16 -2.03
C ALA A 183 2.78 -12.84 -2.69
N TYR A 184 3.54 -12.40 -3.69
CA TYR A 184 3.28 -11.18 -4.49
C TYR A 184 2.70 -11.52 -5.85
#